data_AF-A0A1F4VIZ3-F1
#
_entry.id   AF-A0A1F4VIZ3-F1
#
_cell.length_a   1.000
_cell.length_b   1.000
_cell.length_c   1.000
_cell.angle_alpha   90.00
_cell.angle_beta   90.00
_cell.angle_gamma   90.00
#
_symmetry.space_group_name_H-M   'P 1'
#
loop_
_entity.id
_entity.type
_entity.pdbx_description
1 polymer ?
#
loop_
_entity_poly.entity_id
_entity_poly.type
_entity_poly.pdbx_seq_one_letter_code
_entity_poly.pdbx_strand_id
1 'polypeptide(L)'
;MPGFLYTVIFADLISWGLLTWFIISVKPDSTRNIIFFLLLLLVCLSLLISVPLYFRFQKYIHGFKDEKKVYRKSLKWSFFNVLLITSVLALRAFKLFSLINIFLLGIFFITLVIYIKNRRI
;
A
#
# COMPACT_ATOMS: atom_id res chain seq x y z
N MET A 1 2.04 21.15 -10.12
CA MET A 1 2.08 19.69 -9.89
C MET A 1 2.43 19.01 -11.20
N PRO A 2 3.32 18.01 -11.19
CA PRO A 2 3.58 17.19 -12.38
C PRO A 2 2.30 16.61 -12.98
N GLY A 3 2.21 16.55 -14.32
CA GLY A 3 1.09 15.94 -15.04
C GLY A 3 0.78 14.50 -14.59
N PHE A 4 1.81 13.72 -14.22
CA PHE A 4 1.63 12.34 -13.77
C PHE A 4 0.91 12.22 -12.42
N LEU A 5 0.93 13.24 -11.55
CA LEU A 5 0.20 13.17 -10.28
C LEU A 5 -1.30 13.19 -10.50
N TYR A 6 -1.79 13.92 -11.50
CA TYR A 6 -3.21 13.89 -11.86
C TYR A 6 -3.65 12.50 -12.30
N THR A 7 -2.83 11.79 -13.08
CA THR A 7 -3.13 10.39 -13.44
C THR A 7 -3.14 9.46 -12.24
N VAL A 8 -2.29 9.70 -11.24
CA VAL A 8 -2.27 8.92 -9.99
C VAL A 8 -3.52 9.17 -9.16
N ILE A 9 -3.89 10.44 -8.98
CA ILE A 9 -5.10 10.83 -8.23
C ILE A 9 -6.34 10.27 -8.92
N PHE A 10 -6.40 10.34 -10.25
CA PHE A 10 -7.50 9.77 -11.02
C PHE A 10 -7.57 8.23 -10.88
N ALA A 11 -6.43 7.55 -10.95
CA ALA A 11 -6.36 6.11 -10.71
C ALA A 11 -6.76 5.73 -9.28
N ASP A 12 -6.43 6.55 -8.28
CA ASP A 12 -6.85 6.37 -6.90
C ASP A 12 -8.38 6.49 -6.78
N LEU A 13 -8.99 7.53 -7.37
CA LEU A 13 -10.44 7.69 -7.40
C LEU A 13 -11.17 6.50 -8.05
N ILE A 14 -10.66 6.00 -9.18
CA ILE A 14 -11.20 4.79 -9.82
C ILE A 14 -11.07 3.59 -8.89
N SER A 15 -9.92 3.42 -8.23
CA SER A 15 -9.67 2.31 -7.31
C SER A 15 -10.64 2.32 -6.13
N TRP A 16 -10.91 3.51 -5.57
CA TRP A 16 -11.93 3.69 -4.54
C TRP A 16 -13.36 3.42 -5.04
N GLY A 17 -13.67 3.81 -6.28
CA GLY A 17 -14.94 3.45 -6.93
C GLY A 17 -15.11 1.94 -7.07
N LEU A 18 -14.05 1.23 -7.49
CA LEU A 18 -14.06 -0.23 -7.56
C LEU A 18 -14.19 -0.88 -6.17
N LEU A 19 -13.52 -0.33 -5.16
CA LEU A 19 -13.59 -0.84 -3.78
C LEU A 19 -15.00 -0.68 -3.21
N THR A 20 -15.61 0.50 -3.37
CA THR A 20 -16.97 0.77 -2.89
C THR A 20 -17.99 -0.13 -3.59
N TRP A 21 -17.88 -0.28 -4.92
CA TRP A 21 -18.71 -1.22 -5.67
C TRP A 21 -18.54 -2.66 -5.17
N PHE A 22 -17.31 -3.10 -4.90
CA PHE A 22 -17.01 -4.44 -4.41
C PHE A 22 -17.63 -4.68 -3.02
N ILE A 23 -17.52 -3.72 -2.11
CA ILE A 23 -18.10 -3.79 -0.75
C ILE A 23 -19.63 -3.94 -0.81
N ILE A 24 -20.29 -3.23 -1.72
CA ILE A 24 -21.75 -3.24 -1.84
C ILE A 24 -22.25 -4.50 -2.56
N SER A 25 -21.53 -4.95 -3.59
CA SER A 25 -22.02 -5.97 -4.52
C SER A 25 -21.55 -7.39 -4.17
N VAL A 26 -20.44 -7.54 -3.44
CA VAL A 26 -19.80 -8.83 -3.21
C VAL A 26 -19.81 -9.17 -1.72
N LYS A 27 -20.49 -10.26 -1.39
CA LYS A 27 -20.47 -10.79 -0.01
C LYS A 27 -19.11 -11.41 0.33
N PRO A 28 -18.62 -11.23 1.57
CA PRO A 28 -17.35 -11.79 2.04
C PRO A 28 -17.46 -13.28 2.43
N ASP A 29 -18.23 -14.07 1.67
CA ASP A 29 -18.57 -15.45 2.03
C ASP A 29 -17.51 -16.46 1.55
N SER A 30 -16.63 -16.05 0.63
CA SER A 30 -15.56 -16.89 0.10
C SER A 30 -14.18 -16.32 0.41
N THR A 31 -13.23 -17.23 0.69
CA THR A 31 -11.80 -16.90 0.84
C THR A 31 -11.27 -16.08 -0.34
N ARG A 32 -11.72 -16.43 -1.56
CA ARG A 32 -11.34 -15.69 -2.77
C ARG A 32 -11.78 -14.23 -2.68
N ASN A 33 -13.03 -13.95 -2.31
CA ASN A 33 -13.54 -12.58 -2.21
C ASN A 33 -12.80 -11.77 -1.14
N ILE A 34 -12.46 -12.40 -0.01
CA ILE A 34 -11.69 -11.76 1.06
C ILE A 34 -10.28 -11.38 0.58
N ILE A 35 -9.59 -12.28 -0.13
CA ILE A 35 -8.26 -11.99 -0.70
C ILE A 35 -8.34 -10.86 -1.73
N PHE A 36 -9.32 -10.89 -2.63
CA PHE A 36 -9.52 -9.82 -3.62
C PHE A 36 -9.79 -8.47 -2.95
N PHE A 37 -10.64 -8.45 -1.92
CA PHE A 37 -10.88 -7.24 -1.13
C PHE A 37 -9.59 -6.70 -0.50
N LEU A 38 -8.80 -7.56 0.16
CA LEU A 38 -7.54 -7.17 0.79
C LEU A 38 -6.52 -6.62 -0.21
N LEU A 39 -6.43 -7.22 -1.40
CA LEU A 39 -5.56 -6.73 -2.48
C LEU A 39 -6.02 -5.37 -3.02
N LEU A 40 -7.33 -5.20 -3.21
CA LEU A 40 -7.89 -3.95 -3.69
C LEU A 40 -7.71 -2.83 -2.65
N LEU A 41 -7.92 -3.16 -1.37
CA LEU A 41 -7.65 -2.27 -0.23
C LEU A 41 -6.17 -1.87 -0.17
N LEU A 42 -5.25 -2.82 -0.38
CA LEU A 42 -3.82 -2.57 -0.45
C LEU A 42 -3.48 -1.56 -1.54
N VAL A 43 -4.07 -1.69 -2.73
CA VAL A 43 -3.85 -0.74 -3.84
C VAL A 43 -4.39 0.65 -3.49
N CYS A 44 -5.64 0.74 -3.02
CA CYS A 44 -6.29 2.02 -2.69
C CYS A 44 -5.51 2.79 -1.63
N LEU A 45 -5.18 2.13 -0.52
CA LEU A 45 -4.44 2.77 0.56
C LEU A 45 -3.00 3.11 0.15
N SER A 46 -2.35 2.27 -0.68
CA SER A 46 -0.99 2.55 -1.16
C SER A 46 -0.95 3.80 -2.02
N LEU A 47 -1.93 3.98 -2.91
CA LEU A 47 -2.06 5.17 -3.75
C LEU A 47 -2.41 6.40 -2.90
N LEU A 48 -3.41 6.30 -2.03
CA LEU A 48 -3.83 7.38 -1.14
C LEU A 48 -2.67 7.92 -0.30
N ILE A 49 -1.86 7.03 0.30
CA ILE A 49 -0.72 7.42 1.17
C ILE A 49 0.50 7.86 0.34
N SER A 50 0.63 7.42 -0.91
CA SER A 50 1.77 7.80 -1.76
C SER A 50 1.83 9.30 -2.07
N VAL A 51 0.67 9.95 -2.24
CA VAL A 51 0.55 11.37 -2.57
C VAL A 51 1.04 12.29 -1.43
N PRO A 52 0.58 12.17 -0.16
CA PRO A 52 1.11 12.97 0.94
C PRO A 52 2.59 12.65 1.21
N LEU A 53 3.03 11.40 1.06
CA LEU A 53 4.45 11.04 1.16
C LEU A 53 5.30 11.69 0.07
N TYR A 54 4.79 11.82 -1.15
CA TYR A 54 5.44 12.56 -2.24
C TYR A 54 5.69 14.01 -1.85
N PHE A 55 4.68 14.73 -1.35
CA PHE A 55 4.87 16.11 -0.90
C PHE A 55 5.84 16.22 0.27
N ARG A 56 5.84 15.24 1.18
CA ARG A 56 6.81 15.18 2.27
C ARG A 56 8.23 15.03 1.73
N PHE A 57 8.50 14.05 0.87
CA PHE A 57 9.84 13.82 0.32
C PHE A 57 10.32 14.91 -0.63
N GLN A 58 9.42 15.56 -1.36
CA GLN A 58 9.75 16.69 -2.22
C GLN A 58 10.30 17.88 -1.42
N LYS A 59 9.76 18.16 -0.22
CA LYS A 59 10.24 19.26 0.64
C LYS A 59 11.69 19.10 1.10
N TYR A 60 12.13 17.87 1.36
CA TYR A 60 13.48 17.60 1.88
C TYR A 60 14.56 17.59 0.81
N ILE A 61 14.20 17.60 -0.48
CA ILE A 61 15.18 17.43 -1.54
C ILE A 61 15.09 18.61 -2.51
N HIS A 62 15.82 19.66 -2.14
CA HIS A 62 16.00 20.86 -2.94
C HIS A 62 16.65 20.48 -4.28
N GLY A 63 15.92 20.64 -5.39
CA GLY A 63 16.51 20.64 -6.74
C GLY A 63 16.45 19.34 -7.55
N PHE A 64 15.49 18.44 -7.34
CA PHE A 64 15.42 17.25 -8.21
C PHE A 64 14.98 17.57 -9.65
N LYS A 65 15.84 17.16 -10.59
CA LYS A 65 15.55 17.05 -12.03
C LYS A 65 14.54 15.93 -12.38
N ASP A 66 14.19 15.02 -11.45
CA ASP A 66 13.36 13.83 -11.73
C ASP A 66 12.23 13.58 -10.70
N GLU A 67 11.10 14.28 -10.84
CA GLU A 67 9.92 14.14 -9.97
C GLU A 67 9.36 12.70 -9.92
N LYS A 68 9.50 11.94 -11.01
CA LYS A 68 9.06 10.53 -11.10
C LYS A 68 9.81 9.61 -10.14
N LYS A 69 11.11 9.87 -9.90
CA LYS A 69 11.92 9.06 -8.96
C LYS A 69 11.47 9.28 -7.52
N VAL A 70 11.16 10.53 -7.16
CA VAL A 70 10.61 10.86 -5.84
C VAL A 70 9.28 10.15 -5.63
N TYR A 71 8.39 10.19 -6.61
CA TYR A 71 7.11 9.49 -6.54
C TYR A 71 7.27 7.97 -6.40
N ARG A 72 8.16 7.33 -7.18
CA ARG A 72 8.44 5.88 -7.03
C ARG A 72 8.92 5.53 -5.63
N LYS A 73 9.76 6.38 -5.02
CA LYS A 73 10.21 6.20 -3.63
C LYS A 73 9.04 6.33 -2.66
N SER A 74 8.18 7.34 -2.83
CA SER A 74 6.97 7.50 -2.01
C SER A 74 6.02 6.32 -2.12
N LEU A 75 5.76 5.84 -3.34
CA LEU A 75 4.91 4.68 -3.60
C LEU A 75 5.47 3.40 -2.98
N LYS A 76 6.79 3.20 -3.06
CA LYS A 76 7.46 2.05 -2.42
C LYS A 76 7.23 2.07 -0.90
N TRP A 77 7.46 3.21 -0.26
CA TRP A 77 7.26 3.33 1.19
C TRP A 77 5.78 3.30 1.59
N SER A 78 4.87 3.86 0.80
CA SER A 78 3.43 3.75 1.08
C SER A 78 2.98 2.29 1.00
N PHE A 79 3.38 1.58 -0.05
CA PHE A 79 3.09 0.16 -0.22
C PHE A 79 3.56 -0.67 0.98
N PHE A 80 4.78 -0.43 1.50
CA PHE A 80 5.26 -1.16 2.67
C PHE A 80 4.42 -0.93 3.92
N ASN A 81 4.13 0.33 4.24
CA ASN A 81 3.32 0.66 5.41
C ASN A 81 1.92 0.06 5.31
N VAL A 82 1.31 0.12 4.12
CA VAL A 82 -0.02 -0.44 3.89
C VAL A 82 0.01 -1.96 3.90
N LEU A 83 1.04 -2.59 3.32
CA LEU A 83 1.21 -4.04 3.32
C LEU A 83 1.21 -4.60 4.75
N LEU A 84 1.85 -3.90 5.69
CA LEU A 84 1.83 -4.27 7.10
C LEU A 84 0.40 -4.25 7.65
N ILE A 85 -0.32 -3.14 7.43
CA ILE A 85 -1.71 -2.96 7.89
C ILE A 85 -2.64 -4.03 7.28
N THR A 86 -2.56 -4.25 5.98
CA THR A 86 -3.41 -5.23 5.29
C THR A 86 -3.07 -6.66 5.69
N SER A 87 -1.81 -6.97 6.00
CA SER A 87 -1.40 -8.29 6.50
C SER A 87 -1.96 -8.54 7.91
N VAL A 88 -1.97 -7.53 8.77
CA VAL A 88 -2.63 -7.62 10.09
C VAL A 88 -4.14 -7.84 9.95
N LEU A 89 -4.79 -7.11 9.03
CA LEU A 89 -6.21 -7.32 8.72
C LEU A 89 -6.47 -8.73 8.16
N ALA A 90 -5.57 -9.25 7.31
CA ALA A 90 -5.66 -10.62 6.79
C ALA A 90 -5.60 -11.66 7.92
N LEU A 91 -4.65 -11.52 8.86
CA LEU A 91 -4.58 -12.40 10.03
C LEU A 91 -5.89 -12.43 10.81
N ARG A 92 -6.52 -11.26 10.98
CA ARG A 92 -7.82 -11.16 11.65
C ARG A 92 -8.94 -11.82 10.83
N ALA A 93 -8.99 -11.59 9.53
CA ALA A 93 -10.01 -12.15 8.64
C ALA A 93 -10.00 -13.69 8.62
N PHE A 94 -8.80 -14.29 8.65
CA PHE A 94 -8.64 -15.75 8.64
C PHE A 94 -8.63 -16.40 10.02
N LYS A 95 -8.97 -15.65 11.10
CA LYS A 95 -8.90 -16.14 12.49
C LYS A 95 -7.50 -16.65 12.89
N LEU A 96 -6.46 -16.11 12.25
CA LEU A 96 -5.05 -16.39 12.52
C LEU A 96 -4.43 -15.33 13.44
N PHE A 97 -5.25 -14.53 14.12
CA PHE A 97 -4.80 -13.46 15.00
C PHE A 97 -4.30 -14.02 16.34
N SER A 98 -3.11 -14.61 16.31
CA SER A 98 -2.39 -15.12 17.48
C SER A 98 -1.10 -14.34 17.70
N LEU A 99 -0.62 -14.34 18.95
CA LEU A 99 0.62 -13.64 19.32
C LEU A 99 1.83 -14.18 18.53
N ILE A 100 1.85 -15.49 18.27
CA ILE A 100 2.87 -16.16 17.44
C ILE A 100 2.82 -15.65 15.99
N ASN A 101 1.63 -15.57 15.38
CA ASN A 101 1.51 -15.13 14.00
C ASN A 101 1.84 -13.64 13.81
N ILE A 102 1.52 -12.81 14.81
CA ILE A 102 1.92 -11.40 14.84
C ILE A 102 3.46 -11.29 14.92
N PHE A 103 4.10 -12.08 15.78
CA PHE A 103 5.55 -12.10 15.90
C PHE A 103 6.23 -12.56 14.60
N LEU A 104 5.75 -13.63 13.97
CA LEU A 104 6.23 -14.11 12.68
C LEU A 104 6.05 -13.07 11.58
N LEU A 105 4.91 -12.38 11.55
CA LEU A 105 4.66 -11.27 10.61
C LEU A 105 5.65 -10.12 10.83
N GLY A 106 5.95 -9.79 12.09
CA GLY A 106 6.97 -8.80 12.44
C GLY A 106 8.35 -9.17 11.92
N ILE A 107 8.80 -10.41 12.16
CA ILE A 107 10.08 -10.91 11.62
C ILE A 107 10.09 -10.83 10.10
N PHE A 108 9.05 -11.35 9.45
CA PHE A 108 8.92 -11.32 8.00
C PHE A 108 9.05 -9.89 7.46
N PHE A 109 8.37 -8.93 8.08
CA PHE A 109 8.42 -7.54 7.66
C PHE A 109 9.81 -6.92 7.86
N ILE A 110 10.48 -7.18 8.99
CA ILE A 110 11.85 -6.72 9.25
C ILE A 110 12.81 -7.28 8.19
N THR A 111 12.76 -8.59 7.92
CA THR A 111 13.59 -9.24 6.90
C THR A 111 13.36 -8.63 5.52
N LEU A 112 12.11 -8.35 5.18
CA LEU A 112 11.72 -7.74 3.91
C LEU A 112 12.29 -6.31 3.79
N VAL A 113 12.19 -5.50 4.84
CA VAL A 113 12.78 -4.15 4.88
C VAL A 113 14.31 -4.20 4.72
N ILE A 114 14.99 -5.11 5.41
CA ILE A 114 16.44 -5.29 5.29
C ILE A 114 16.83 -5.70 3.87
N TYR A 115 16.13 -6.69 3.30
CA TYR A 115 16.37 -7.17 1.95
C TYR A 115 16.29 -6.03 0.91
N ILE A 116 15.27 -5.18 1.05
CA ILE A 116 15.03 -4.06 0.15
C ILE A 116 16.00 -2.91 0.35
N LYS A 117 16.49 -2.69 1.58
CA LYS A 117 17.54 -1.71 1.85
C LYS A 117 18.89 -2.16 1.27
N ASN A 118 19.18 -3.47 1.29
CA ASN A 118 20.42 -4.03 0.74
C ASN A 118 20.43 -4.09 -0.79
N ARG A 119 19.29 -4.32 -1.44
CA ARG A 119 19.17 -4.08 -2.89
C ARG A 119 19.09 -2.58 -3.15
N ARG A 120 20.24 -1.93 -3.37
CA ARG A 120 20.33 -0.58 -3.94
C ARG A 120 19.62 -0.58 -5.31
N ILE A 121 18.34 -0.22 -5.33
CA ILE A 121 17.58 0.18 -6.54
C ILE A 121 17.38 1.68 -6.47
#